data_AF-A0A5E6M5V2-F1
#
_entry.id   AF-A0A5E6M5V2-F1
#
_cell.length_a   1.000
_cell.length_b   1.000
_cell.length_c   1.000
_cell.angle_alpha   90.00
_cell.angle_beta   90.00
_cell.angle_gamma   90.00
#
_symmetry.space_group_name_H-M   'P 1'
#
loop_
_entity.id
_entity.type
_entity.pdbx_description
1 polymer ?
#
loop_
_entity_poly.entity_id
_entity_poly.type
_entity_poly.pdbx_seq_one_letter_code
_entity_poly.pdbx_strand_id
1 'polypeptide(L)'
;MVQFQRQGFVFSRLAPYCGWQSFAEEALRLWQTYGELAQPTVIQRIGLRFINRIDCPREGFALKDYLVGSPESPASLPLQREMFLHEDTFRVSGSDYSVHLIRTVRLPQPNADRLSLILGIDVFAAAEELNGDEALRKRLPEMRWLKNKIFFSMITLKAKDLFQ
;
A
#
# COMPACT_ATOMS: atom_id res chain seq x y z
N MET A 1 13.69 -4.34 -7.47
CA MET A 1 13.38 -5.69 -7.99
C MET A 1 12.38 -5.54 -9.11
N VAL A 2 12.58 -6.23 -10.21
CA VAL A 2 11.64 -6.29 -11.33
C VAL A 2 11.35 -7.75 -11.64
N GLN A 3 10.10 -8.04 -11.99
CA GLN A 3 9.68 -9.35 -12.44
C GLN A 3 8.93 -9.19 -13.76
N PHE A 4 9.43 -9.87 -14.80
CA PHE A 4 8.77 -9.99 -16.08
C PHE A 4 8.10 -11.37 -16.15
N GLN A 5 6.83 -11.40 -16.50
CA GLN A 5 6.02 -12.60 -16.67
C GLN A 5 5.38 -12.57 -18.05
N ARG A 6 4.97 -13.72 -18.58
CA ARG A 6 4.33 -13.81 -19.89
C ARG A 6 3.10 -12.89 -20.05
N GLN A 7 2.40 -12.61 -18.95
CA GLN A 7 1.17 -11.82 -18.94
C GLN A 7 1.22 -10.72 -17.87
N GLY A 8 2.41 -10.29 -17.47
CA GLY A 8 2.52 -9.37 -16.34
C GLY A 8 3.89 -8.74 -16.18
N PHE A 9 3.88 -7.54 -15.62
CA PHE A 9 5.06 -6.78 -15.25
C PHE A 9 4.88 -6.30 -13.81
N VAL A 10 5.87 -6.55 -12.95
CA VAL A 10 5.87 -6.05 -11.58
C VAL A 10 7.20 -5.36 -11.31
N PHE A 11 7.12 -4.11 -10.87
CA PHE A 11 8.25 -3.37 -10.34
C PHE A 11 8.05 -3.13 -8.84
N SER A 12 9.09 -3.40 -8.05
CA SER A 12 9.07 -3.22 -6.60
C SER A 12 10.36 -2.56 -6.12
N ARG A 13 10.21 -1.59 -5.23
CA ARG A 13 11.33 -0.92 -4.56
C ARG A 13 11.24 -1.17 -3.07
N LEU A 14 12.31 -1.72 -2.51
CA LEU A 14 12.52 -1.80 -1.07
C LEU A 14 13.37 -0.60 -0.64
N ALA A 15 13.48 -0.37 0.67
CA ALA A 15 14.37 0.64 1.21
C ALA A 15 15.81 0.43 0.67
N PRO A 16 16.55 1.51 0.36
CA PRO A 16 16.19 2.92 0.55
C PRO A 16 15.24 3.48 -0.54
N TYR A 17 14.30 4.34 -0.12
CA TYR A 17 13.35 4.98 -1.03
C TYR A 17 13.90 6.31 -1.59
N CYS A 18 14.18 6.38 -2.89
CA CYS A 18 14.70 7.58 -3.56
C CYS A 18 13.62 8.60 -4.00
N GLY A 19 12.43 8.53 -3.40
CA GLY A 19 11.30 9.38 -3.76
C GLY A 19 10.46 8.87 -4.95
N TRP A 20 9.31 9.52 -5.15
CA TRP A 20 8.31 9.10 -6.14
C TRP A 20 8.79 9.21 -7.58
N GLN A 21 9.46 10.31 -7.93
CA GLN A 21 9.87 10.56 -9.31
C GLN A 21 10.82 9.46 -9.80
N SER A 22 11.87 9.17 -9.04
CA SER A 22 12.79 8.06 -9.33
C SER A 22 12.09 6.70 -9.36
N PHE A 23 11.06 6.47 -8.54
CA PHE A 23 10.27 5.24 -8.59
C PHE A 23 9.46 5.11 -9.89
N ALA A 24 8.72 6.16 -10.25
CA ALA A 24 7.84 6.15 -11.40
C ALA A 24 8.63 6.14 -12.72
N GLU A 25 9.70 6.93 -12.83
CA GLU A 25 10.57 6.95 -14.02
C GLU A 25 11.20 5.59 -14.27
N GLU A 26 11.72 4.94 -13.23
CA GLU A 26 12.32 3.60 -13.38
C GLU A 26 11.29 2.52 -13.72
N ALA A 27 10.10 2.59 -13.11
CA ALA A 27 9.01 1.68 -13.44
C ALA A 27 8.58 1.81 -14.91
N LEU A 28 8.44 3.05 -15.40
CA LEU A 28 8.07 3.33 -16.79
C LEU A 28 9.17 2.93 -17.78
N ARG A 29 10.45 3.16 -17.44
CA ARG A 29 11.58 2.73 -18.27
C ARG A 29 11.61 1.22 -18.44
N LEU A 30 11.42 0.46 -17.36
CA LEU A 30 11.38 -1.00 -17.40
C LEU A 30 10.11 -1.54 -18.07
N TRP A 31 8.98 -0.83 -17.93
CA TRP A 31 7.77 -1.12 -18.66
C TRP A 31 7.97 -0.99 -20.18
N GLN A 32 8.70 0.03 -20.64
CA GLN A 32 9.02 0.19 -22.07
C GLN A 32 9.80 -1.02 -22.61
N THR A 33 10.80 -1.49 -21.86
CA THR A 33 11.53 -2.73 -22.22
C THR A 33 10.61 -3.95 -22.29
N TYR A 34 9.63 -4.06 -21.38
CA TYR A 34 8.61 -5.12 -21.46
C TYR A 34 7.72 -4.97 -22.69
N GLY A 35 7.28 -3.74 -22.99
CA GLY A 35 6.42 -3.42 -24.13
C GLY A 35 7.07 -3.78 -25.47
N GLU A 36 8.37 -3.52 -25.64
CA GLU A 36 9.14 -3.86 -26.84
C GLU A 36 9.21 -5.38 -27.08
N LEU A 37 9.35 -6.18 -26.02
CA LEU A 37 9.54 -7.62 -26.12
C LEU A 37 8.24 -8.41 -26.12
N ALA A 38 7.30 -8.06 -25.24
CA ALA A 38 6.06 -8.79 -25.03
C ALA A 38 4.92 -8.30 -25.92
N GLN A 39 5.03 -7.09 -26.50
CA GLN A 39 4.05 -6.46 -27.38
C GLN A 39 2.60 -6.62 -26.86
N PRO A 40 2.31 -6.19 -25.63
CA PRO A 40 0.99 -6.37 -25.05
C PRO A 40 -0.05 -5.58 -25.86
N THR A 41 -1.13 -6.25 -26.27
CA THR A 41 -2.21 -5.63 -27.03
C THR A 41 -3.24 -4.92 -26.14
N VAL A 42 -3.30 -5.27 -24.86
CA VAL A 42 -4.18 -4.66 -23.85
C VAL A 42 -3.53 -4.72 -22.46
N ILE A 43 -3.72 -3.68 -21.65
CA ILE A 43 -3.46 -3.74 -20.22
C ILE A 43 -4.77 -4.04 -19.50
N GLN A 44 -4.89 -5.22 -18.88
CA GLN A 44 -6.10 -5.65 -18.15
C GLN A 44 -6.21 -5.05 -16.74
N ARG A 45 -5.07 -4.71 -16.12
CA ARG A 45 -5.02 -4.20 -14.75
C ARG A 45 -3.79 -3.32 -14.54
N ILE A 46 -3.99 -2.21 -13.85
CA ILE A 46 -2.90 -1.38 -13.32
C ILE A 46 -3.05 -1.33 -11.80
N GLY A 47 -1.96 -1.58 -11.08
CA GLY A 47 -1.91 -1.60 -9.63
C GLY A 47 -0.75 -0.78 -9.09
N LEU A 48 -0.96 -0.07 -7.98
CA LEU A 48 0.06 0.67 -7.26
C LEU A 48 -0.11 0.42 -5.76
N ARG A 49 0.84 -0.33 -5.22
CA ARG A 49 0.83 -0.76 -3.81
C ARG A 49 1.91 -0.08 -2.99
N PHE A 50 1.52 0.40 -1.82
CA PHE A 50 2.43 0.87 -0.77
C PHE A 50 2.23 0.02 0.48
N ILE A 51 3.34 -0.47 1.02
CA ILE A 51 3.36 -1.19 2.30
C ILE A 51 4.09 -0.29 3.29
N ASN A 52 3.34 0.34 4.18
CA ASN A 52 3.88 1.25 5.18
C ASN A 52 4.10 0.46 6.47
N ARG A 53 5.34 0.44 6.96
CA ARG A 53 5.70 -0.13 8.25
C ARG A 53 5.86 1.01 9.24
N ILE A 54 5.03 1.01 10.28
CA ILE A 54 5.07 1.95 11.39
C ILE A 54 5.64 1.15 12.57
N ASP A 55 6.88 1.42 12.94
CA ASP A 55 7.47 0.80 14.11
C ASP A 55 7.00 1.55 15.35
N CYS A 56 6.10 0.95 16.13
CA CYS A 56 5.51 1.54 17.33
C CYS A 56 6.24 1.05 18.59
N PRO A 57 6.37 1.89 19.64
CA PRO A 57 6.70 1.43 20.98
C PRO A 57 5.71 0.34 21.46
N ARG A 58 6.23 -0.70 22.12
CA ARG A 58 5.42 -1.78 22.70
C ARG A 58 4.71 -1.36 23.98
N GLU A 59 5.42 -0.65 24.85
CA GLU A 59 4.86 -0.18 26.11
C GLU A 59 3.67 0.74 25.84
N GLY A 60 2.52 0.44 26.48
CA GLY A 60 1.30 1.21 26.31
C GLY A 60 0.70 1.17 24.90
N PHE A 61 1.09 0.22 24.04
CA PHE A 61 0.57 0.15 22.68
C PHE A 61 -0.95 -0.06 22.66
N ALA A 62 -1.66 0.90 22.06
CA ALA A 62 -3.06 0.78 21.71
C ALA A 62 -3.25 1.07 20.21
N LEU A 63 -3.98 0.21 19.50
CA LEU A 63 -4.15 0.34 18.06
C LEU A 63 -4.76 1.70 17.65
N LYS A 64 -5.72 2.19 18.44
CA LYS A 64 -6.40 3.48 18.24
C LYS A 64 -5.49 4.70 18.32
N ASP A 65 -4.35 4.56 18.99
CA ASP A 65 -3.36 5.62 19.09
C ASP A 65 -2.63 5.86 17.76
N TYR A 66 -2.64 4.87 16.86
CA TYR A 66 -1.90 4.89 15.60
C TYR A 66 -2.81 4.83 14.36
N LEU A 67 -3.95 4.15 14.47
CA LEU A 67 -4.93 4.01 13.40
C LEU A 67 -6.28 4.63 13.78
N VAL A 68 -6.80 5.45 12.88
CA VAL A 68 -8.17 5.99 12.96
C VAL A 68 -9.18 4.87 12.70
N GLY A 69 -10.25 4.81 13.50
CA GLY A 69 -11.38 3.90 13.26
C GLY A 69 -11.09 2.41 13.48
N SER A 70 -10.07 2.08 14.29
CA SER A 70 -9.77 0.67 14.60
C SER A 70 -10.74 0.09 15.64
N PRO A 71 -11.17 -1.18 15.49
CA PRO A 71 -12.06 -1.82 16.44
C PRO A 71 -11.38 -2.02 17.80
N GLU A 72 -12.12 -1.73 18.87
CA GLU A 72 -11.68 -1.99 20.23
C GLU A 72 -11.84 -3.48 20.60
N SER A 73 -11.06 -3.95 21.57
CA SER A 73 -11.26 -5.29 22.14
C SER A 73 -12.53 -5.30 23.02
N PRO A 74 -13.23 -6.44 23.14
CA PRO A 74 -14.39 -6.55 24.03
C PRO A 74 -14.02 -6.16 25.48
N ALA A 75 -14.66 -5.12 26.00
CA ALA A 75 -14.28 -4.51 27.28
C ALA A 75 -14.65 -5.33 28.53
N SER A 76 -15.57 -6.30 28.41
CA SER A 76 -16.08 -7.09 29.54
C SER A 76 -15.21 -8.29 29.91
N LEU A 77 -14.13 -8.56 29.17
CA LEU A 77 -13.26 -9.72 29.37
C LEU A 77 -11.79 -9.28 29.45
N PRO A 78 -10.95 -9.96 30.24
CA PRO A 78 -9.52 -9.67 30.35
C PRO A 78 -8.74 -10.20 29.13
N LEU A 79 -9.12 -9.78 27.92
CA LEU A 79 -8.51 -10.23 26.67
C LEU A 79 -7.33 -9.34 26.29
N GLN A 80 -6.18 -9.96 26.06
CA GLN A 80 -5.03 -9.31 25.45
C GLN A 80 -4.97 -9.65 23.97
N ARG A 81 -4.91 -8.63 23.12
CA ARG A 81 -4.85 -8.81 21.66
C ARG A 81 -3.44 -9.19 21.24
N GLU A 82 -3.23 -10.44 20.82
CA GLU A 82 -1.94 -10.91 20.28
C GLU A 82 -1.73 -10.54 18.80
N MET A 83 -2.82 -10.48 18.04
CA MET A 83 -2.80 -10.21 16.61
C MET A 83 -4.01 -9.37 16.20
N PHE A 84 -3.81 -8.54 15.20
CA PHE A 84 -4.87 -7.86 14.47
C PHE A 84 -4.60 -7.94 12.98
N LEU A 85 -5.64 -8.26 12.21
CA LEU A 85 -5.67 -8.20 10.76
C LEU A 85 -7.06 -7.71 10.37
N HIS A 86 -7.11 -6.64 9.58
CA HIS A 86 -8.35 -6.10 9.05
C HIS A 86 -8.16 -5.68 7.61
N GLU A 87 -8.95 -6.30 6.73
CA GLU A 87 -8.90 -6.12 5.29
C GLU A 87 -10.22 -5.58 4.78
N ASP A 88 -10.14 -4.50 4.00
CA ASP A 88 -11.30 -3.95 3.30
C ASP A 88 -10.98 -3.83 1.80
N THR A 89 -11.98 -4.06 0.96
CA THR A 89 -11.92 -3.69 -0.46
C THR A 89 -13.00 -2.67 -0.76
N PHE A 90 -12.61 -1.51 -1.27
CA PHE A 90 -13.51 -0.43 -1.65
C PHE A 90 -13.50 -0.22 -3.16
N ARG A 91 -14.66 0.09 -3.72
CA ARG A 91 -14.76 0.76 -5.03
C ARG A 91 -14.84 2.26 -4.79
N VAL A 92 -14.08 3.03 -5.56
CA VAL A 92 -14.07 4.50 -5.46
C VAL A 92 -15.19 5.06 -6.32
N SER A 93 -16.23 5.58 -5.67
CA SER A 93 -17.40 6.16 -6.34
C SER A 93 -17.01 7.20 -7.39
N GLY A 94 -17.57 7.09 -8.59
CA GLY A 94 -17.31 8.02 -9.70
C GLY A 94 -15.98 7.79 -10.42
N SER A 95 -15.27 6.69 -10.15
CA SER A 95 -14.05 6.31 -10.87
C SER A 95 -14.01 4.80 -11.12
N ASP A 96 -13.04 4.35 -11.91
CA ASP A 96 -12.74 2.93 -12.14
C ASP A 96 -11.72 2.35 -11.14
N TYR A 97 -11.31 3.15 -10.16
CA TYR A 97 -10.38 2.71 -9.12
C TYR A 97 -11.08 1.91 -8.03
N SER A 98 -10.37 0.90 -7.56
CA SER A 98 -10.63 0.15 -6.35
C SER A 98 -9.42 0.23 -5.43
N VAL A 99 -9.66 -0.01 -4.15
CA VAL A 99 -8.64 0.04 -3.10
C VAL A 99 -8.73 -1.21 -2.27
N HIS A 100 -7.63 -1.95 -2.13
CA HIS A 100 -7.47 -2.97 -1.10
C HIS A 100 -6.63 -2.41 0.04
N LEU A 101 -7.20 -2.42 1.24
CA LEU A 101 -6.63 -1.85 2.44
C LEU A 101 -6.39 -2.96 3.46
N ILE A 102 -5.13 -3.15 3.85
CA ILE A 102 -4.72 -4.12 4.86
C ILE A 102 -4.14 -3.37 6.05
N ARG A 103 -4.66 -3.63 7.25
CA ARG A 103 -4.05 -3.20 8.51
C ARG A 103 -3.71 -4.44 9.30
N THR A 104 -2.45 -4.59 9.71
CA THR A 104 -2.07 -5.73 10.55
C THR A 104 -0.98 -5.39 11.53
N VAL A 105 -1.07 -5.99 12.70
CA VAL A 105 -0.03 -5.95 13.73
C VAL A 105 -0.01 -7.29 14.44
N ARG A 106 1.19 -7.78 14.74
CA ARG A 106 1.41 -8.94 15.59
C ARG A 106 2.28 -8.50 16.74
N LEU A 107 1.85 -8.79 17.98
CA LEU A 107 2.69 -8.54 19.14
C LEU A 107 3.95 -9.41 19.06
N PRO A 108 5.14 -8.82 19.24
CA PRO A 108 6.39 -9.54 19.12
C PRO A 108 6.68 -10.37 20.39
N GLN A 109 7.71 -11.22 20.32
CA GLN A 109 8.28 -11.95 21.46
C GLN A 109 8.48 -11.03 22.68
N PRO A 110 8.42 -11.53 23.93
CA PRO A 110 8.43 -10.71 25.15
C PRO A 110 9.53 -9.65 25.22
N ASN A 111 10.70 -9.92 24.64
CA ASN A 111 11.90 -9.07 24.74
C ASN A 111 12.00 -7.99 23.64
N ALA A 112 10.98 -7.81 22.82
CA ALA A 112 11.00 -6.78 21.77
C ALA A 112 10.32 -5.49 22.24
N ASP A 113 11.07 -4.39 22.24
CA ASP A 113 10.59 -3.07 22.68
C ASP A 113 9.71 -2.36 21.64
N ARG A 114 9.74 -2.86 20.39
CA ARG A 114 8.98 -2.29 19.27
C ARG A 114 8.19 -3.37 18.56
N LEU A 115 7.08 -2.96 18.00
CA LEU A 115 6.23 -3.79 17.15
C LEU A 115 5.94 -3.07 15.83
N SER A 116 5.74 -3.85 14.77
CA SER A 116 5.49 -3.31 13.44
C SER A 116 4.01 -3.35 13.13
N LEU A 117 3.40 -2.16 13.09
CA LEU A 117 2.08 -1.97 12.49
C LEU A 117 2.28 -1.80 10.99
N ILE A 118 1.64 -2.67 10.20
CA ILE A 118 1.66 -2.63 8.75
C ILE A 118 0.35 -2.05 8.23
N LEU A 119 0.47 -1.02 7.40
CA LEU A 119 -0.62 -0.41 6.64
C LEU A 119 -0.33 -0.59 5.14
N GLY A 120 -0.94 -1.59 4.55
CA GLY A 120 -0.91 -1.86 3.12
C GLY A 120 -2.05 -1.16 2.38
N ILE A 121 -1.74 -0.40 1.34
CA ILE A 121 -2.72 0.24 0.47
C ILE A 121 -2.37 -0.13 -0.97
N ASP A 122 -3.25 -0.89 -1.61
CA ASP A 122 -3.17 -1.21 -3.04
C ASP A 122 -4.31 -0.49 -3.76
N VAL A 123 -3.96 0.51 -4.57
CA VAL A 123 -4.90 1.14 -5.48
C VAL A 123 -4.80 0.42 -6.80
N PHE A 124 -5.92 0.09 -7.42
CA PHE A 124 -5.92 -0.60 -8.71
C PHE A 124 -7.13 -0.25 -9.56
N ALA A 125 -6.98 -0.39 -10.87
CA ALA A 125 -8.08 -0.32 -11.81
C ALA A 125 -8.04 -1.54 -12.74
N ALA A 126 -9.21 -2.05 -13.08
CA ALA A 126 -9.35 -2.85 -14.29
C ALA A 126 -9.25 -1.87 -15.46
N ALA A 127 -8.40 -2.18 -16.44
CA ALA A 127 -8.20 -1.36 -17.61
C ALA A 127 -8.43 -2.23 -18.85
N GLU A 128 -8.86 -1.62 -19.94
CA GLU A 128 -8.81 -2.21 -21.28
C GLU A 128 -8.29 -1.12 -22.23
N GLU A 129 -7.05 -0.69 -21.99
CA GLU A 129 -6.47 0.45 -22.69
C GLU A 129 -5.54 0.00 -23.82
N LEU A 130 -5.78 0.59 -25.00
CA LEU A 130 -4.88 0.61 -26.14
C LEU A 130 -3.90 1.78 -25.92
N ASN A 131 -2.59 1.56 -25.99
CA ASN A 131 -1.50 2.47 -25.57
C ASN A 131 -1.20 2.52 -24.06
N GLY A 132 -0.68 1.40 -23.56
CA GLY A 132 -0.29 1.23 -22.16
C GLY A 132 0.66 2.28 -21.58
N ASP A 133 1.53 2.90 -22.38
CA ASP A 133 2.47 3.92 -21.91
C ASP A 133 1.77 5.20 -21.44
N GLU A 134 0.84 5.71 -22.24
CA GLU A 134 0.08 6.92 -21.91
C GLU A 134 -0.86 6.67 -20.72
N ALA A 135 -1.51 5.49 -20.72
CA ALA A 135 -2.33 4.98 -19.63
C ALA A 135 -1.58 5.02 -18.30
N LEU A 136 -0.38 4.43 -18.25
CA LEU A 136 0.44 4.35 -17.04
C LEU A 136 0.92 5.73 -16.59
N ARG A 137 1.35 6.59 -17.52
CA ARG A 137 1.80 7.95 -17.21
C ARG A 137 0.69 8.81 -16.61
N LYS A 138 -0.55 8.61 -17.05
CA LYS A 138 -1.73 9.29 -16.51
C LYS A 138 -2.16 8.71 -15.15
N ARG A 139 -2.28 7.38 -15.05
CA ARG A 139 -2.87 6.73 -13.87
C ARG A 139 -1.96 6.68 -12.65
N LEU A 140 -0.65 6.48 -12.82
CA LEU A 140 0.26 6.35 -11.67
C LEU A 140 0.22 7.58 -10.73
N PRO A 141 0.22 8.84 -11.21
CA PRO A 141 -0.01 10.01 -10.37
C PRO A 141 -1.35 10.03 -9.64
N GLU A 142 -2.46 9.68 -10.31
CA GLU A 142 -3.81 9.63 -9.72
C GLU A 142 -3.89 8.59 -8.60
N MET A 143 -3.35 7.39 -8.86
CA MET A 143 -3.29 6.30 -7.89
C MET A 143 -2.44 6.68 -6.68
N ARG A 144 -1.31 7.38 -6.88
CA ARG A 144 -0.50 7.91 -5.78
C ARG A 144 -1.27 8.94 -4.96
N TRP A 145 -1.97 9.86 -5.61
CA TRP A 145 -2.78 10.87 -4.93
C TRP A 145 -3.83 10.20 -4.04
N LEU A 146 -4.58 9.24 -4.58
CA LEU A 146 -5.60 8.50 -3.84
C LEU A 146 -4.99 7.72 -2.67
N LYS A 147 -3.90 6.98 -2.92
CA LYS A 147 -3.17 6.25 -1.87
C LYS A 147 -2.73 7.19 -0.75
N ASN A 148 -2.18 8.36 -1.07
CA ASN A 148 -1.75 9.33 -0.06
C ASN A 148 -2.94 9.86 0.76
N LYS A 149 -4.07 10.18 0.11
CA LYS A 149 -5.29 10.61 0.82
C LYS A 149 -5.75 9.56 1.83
N ILE A 150 -5.80 8.29 1.42
CA ILE A 150 -6.15 7.16 2.28
C ILE A 150 -5.16 7.00 3.42
N PHE A 151 -3.86 7.02 3.12
CA PHE A 151 -2.81 6.90 4.15
C PHE A 151 -2.99 7.94 5.25
N PHE A 152 -3.08 9.23 4.87
CA PHE A 152 -3.18 10.32 5.84
C PHE A 152 -4.54 10.40 6.55
N SER A 153 -5.63 9.83 6.00
CA SER A 153 -6.90 9.73 6.71
C SER A 153 -6.95 8.57 7.71
N MET A 154 -6.08 7.56 7.53
CA MET A 154 -6.09 6.33 8.33
C MET A 154 -5.13 6.36 9.52
N ILE A 155 -4.12 7.24 9.51
CA ILE A 155 -3.15 7.32 10.60
C ILE A 155 -3.42 8.53 11.50
N THR A 156 -3.07 8.42 12.77
CA THR A 156 -3.09 9.54 13.72
C THR A 156 -1.86 10.43 13.56
N LEU A 157 -1.86 11.60 14.22
CA LEU A 157 -0.67 12.45 14.33
C LEU A 157 0.49 11.71 15.00
N LYS A 158 0.21 10.95 16.08
CA LYS A 158 1.21 10.12 16.78
C LYS A 158 1.87 9.10 15.85
N ALA A 159 1.11 8.46 14.97
CA ALA A 159 1.68 7.56 13.96
C ALA A 159 2.50 8.31 12.89
N LYS A 160 2.05 9.49 12.48
CA LYS A 160 2.75 10.32 11.49
C LYS A 160 4.14 10.76 11.99
N ASP A 161 4.27 11.10 13.26
CA ASP A 161 5.53 11.58 13.84
C ASP A 161 6.61 10.47 13.92
N LEU A 162 6.24 9.20 13.77
CA LEU A 162 7.20 8.08 13.71
C LEU A 162 7.92 7.93 12.36
N PHE A 163 7.53 8.71 11.35
CA PHE A 163 8.19 8.72 10.04
C PHE A 163 9.22 9.86 9.87
N GLN A 164 9.45 10.65 10.93
CA GLN A 164 10.44 11.74 10.93
C GLN A 164 11.88 11.22 10.94
#